data_AF-A0A2H5V8R8-F1
#
_entry.id   AF-A0A2H5V8R8-F1
#
_cell.length_a   1.000
_cell.length_b   1.000
_cell.length_c   1.000
_cell.angle_alpha   90.00
_cell.angle_beta   90.00
_cell.angle_gamma   90.00
#
_symmetry.space_group_name_H-M   'P 1'
#
loop_
_entity.id
_entity.type
_entity.pdbx_description
1 polymer ?
#
loop_
_entity_poly.entity_id
_entity_poly.type
_entity_poly.pdbx_seq_one_letter_code
_entity_poly.pdbx_strand_id
1 'polypeptide(L)'
;MSKTKILLLFFDLTWGQSYIHGKAMYRDKVYAINIQYGRKELMLPEELLYHNANEATIHLYTDSGKKITAVYNVKASNNDMIEIYDEDVTNAIAKELPVEMLIEFL
;
A
#
# COMPACT_ATOMS: atom_id res chain seq x y z
N MET A 1 10.28 19.75 -15.17
CA MET A 1 10.38 18.67 -14.16
C MET A 1 8.97 18.38 -13.65
N SER A 2 8.42 17.20 -13.99
CA SER A 2 7.15 16.76 -13.41
C SER A 2 7.36 16.56 -11.91
N LYS A 3 6.49 17.11 -11.06
CA LYS A 3 6.54 16.83 -9.61
C LYS A 3 6.06 15.39 -9.42
N THR A 4 6.93 14.50 -8.96
CA THR A 4 6.53 13.17 -8.49
C THR A 4 5.47 13.35 -7.41
N LYS A 5 4.29 12.75 -7.60
CA LYS A 5 3.22 12.78 -6.60
C LYS A 5 3.52 11.67 -5.59
N ILE A 6 3.48 12.04 -4.31
CA ILE A 6 3.81 11.14 -3.20
C ILE A 6 2.62 11.09 -2.24
N LEU A 7 2.30 9.90 -1.76
CA LEU A 7 1.34 9.67 -0.67
C LEU A 7 2.05 9.04 0.52
N LEU A 8 1.74 9.54 1.71
CA LEU A 8 2.20 8.98 2.98
C LEU A 8 0.99 8.50 3.75
N LEU A 9 0.93 7.20 4.01
CA LEU A 9 -0.15 6.52 4.70
C LEU A 9 0.36 5.95 6.01
N PHE A 10 -0.40 6.13 7.08
CA PHE A 10 -0.14 5.50 8.37
C PHE A 10 -1.08 4.33 8.58
N PHE A 11 -0.59 3.27 9.19
CA PHE A 11 -1.32 2.02 9.27
C PHE A 11 -1.70 1.63 10.69
N ASP A 12 -2.87 1.00 10.78
CA ASP A 12 -3.34 0.22 11.92
C ASP A 12 -3.78 -1.14 11.36
N LEU A 13 -2.88 -2.12 11.39
CA LEU A 13 -3.04 -3.42 10.74
C LEU A 13 -3.21 -4.54 11.76
N THR A 14 -3.85 -5.61 11.31
CA THR A 14 -3.99 -6.86 12.05
C THR A 14 -3.82 -8.03 11.09
N TRP A 15 -3.31 -9.14 11.60
CA TRP A 15 -3.25 -10.39 10.86
C TRP A 15 -4.63 -11.05 10.78
N GLY A 16 -5.09 -11.35 9.57
CA GLY A 16 -6.21 -12.23 9.30
C GLY A 16 -5.75 -13.68 9.09
N GLN A 17 -6.70 -14.57 8.79
CA GLN A 17 -6.39 -15.93 8.34
C GLN A 17 -5.87 -15.89 6.90
N SER A 18 -4.55 -15.92 6.73
CA SER A 18 -3.82 -15.92 5.44
C SER A 18 -3.74 -14.58 4.69
N TYR A 19 -4.05 -13.46 5.35
CA TYR A 19 -3.88 -12.10 4.80
C TYR A 19 -3.67 -11.09 5.93
N ILE A 20 -3.35 -9.85 5.59
CA ILE A 20 -3.23 -8.72 6.53
C ILE A 20 -4.27 -7.69 6.14
N HIS A 21 -4.96 -7.12 7.11
CA HIS A 21 -5.98 -6.11 6.86
C HIS A 21 -5.99 -5.06 7.96
N GLY A 22 -6.69 -3.94 7.71
CA GLY A 22 -6.88 -2.92 8.72
C GLY A 22 -7.26 -1.59 8.12
N LYS A 23 -6.65 -0.53 8.65
CA LYS A 23 -6.91 0.85 8.26
C LYS A 23 -5.63 1.52 7.75
N ALA A 24 -5.80 2.32 6.71
CA ALA A 24 -4.79 3.24 6.22
C ALA A 24 -5.30 4.68 6.36
N MET A 25 -4.54 5.50 7.08
CA MET A 25 -4.86 6.88 7.39
C MET A 25 -4.09 7.80 6.45
N TYR A 26 -4.80 8.71 5.78
CA TYR A 26 -4.22 9.76 4.94
C TYR A 26 -4.94 11.07 5.19
N ARG A 27 -4.19 12.08 5.67
CA ARG A 27 -4.74 13.37 6.08
C ARG A 27 -5.86 13.17 7.12
N ASP A 28 -7.08 13.57 6.79
CA ASP A 28 -8.29 13.47 7.60
C ASP A 28 -9.18 12.27 7.21
N LYS A 29 -8.71 11.40 6.30
CA LYS A 29 -9.45 10.24 5.80
C LYS A 29 -8.86 8.92 6.26
N VAL A 30 -9.74 7.91 6.33
CA VAL A 30 -9.40 6.55 6.69
C VAL A 30 -9.94 5.61 5.61
N TYR A 31 -9.08 4.75 5.10
CA TYR A 31 -9.40 3.73 4.10
C TYR A 31 -9.27 2.35 4.72
N ALA A 32 -10.11 1.43 4.30
CA ALA A 32 -9.83 0.02 4.51
C ALA A 32 -8.58 -0.36 3.68
N ILE A 33 -7.77 -1.25 4.21
CA ILE A 33 -6.61 -1.81 3.49
C ILE A 33 -6.56 -3.32 3.64
N ASN A 34 -6.28 -4.00 2.53
CA ASN A 34 -5.94 -5.43 2.49
C ASN A 34 -4.57 -5.61 1.82
N ILE A 35 -3.72 -6.44 2.43
CA ILE A 35 -2.45 -6.90 1.90
C ILE A 35 -2.50 -8.43 1.86
N GLN A 36 -2.39 -9.00 0.67
CA GLN A 36 -2.59 -10.42 0.47
C GLN A 36 -1.70 -11.00 -0.62
N TYR A 37 -1.57 -12.33 -0.58
CA TYR A 37 -0.88 -13.08 -1.61
C TYR A 37 -1.51 -12.84 -2.99
N GLY A 38 -0.69 -12.58 -4.00
CA GLY A 38 -1.17 -12.36 -5.36
C GLY A 38 -0.13 -11.85 -6.32
N ARG A 39 -0.58 -11.49 -7.53
CA ARG A 39 0.24 -10.85 -8.55
C ARG A 39 0.49 -9.40 -8.15
N LYS A 40 1.73 -8.94 -8.36
CA LYS A 40 2.22 -7.62 -8.00
C LYS A 40 1.35 -6.48 -8.55
N GLU A 41 0.38 -6.07 -7.74
CA GLU A 41 -0.64 -5.10 -8.11
C GLU A 41 -1.03 -4.24 -6.90
N LEU A 42 -1.20 -2.94 -7.15
CA LEU A 42 -1.70 -1.96 -6.20
C LEU A 42 -3.02 -1.42 -6.72
N MET A 43 -4.09 -1.55 -5.94
CA MET A 43 -5.37 -0.93 -6.23
C MET A 43 -5.63 0.17 -5.20
N LEU A 44 -5.97 1.37 -5.68
CA LEU A 44 -6.25 2.53 -4.83
C LEU A 44 -7.66 3.08 -5.11
N PRO A 45 -8.34 3.63 -4.09
CA PRO A 45 -9.51 4.47 -4.30
C PRO A 45 -9.21 5.57 -5.32
N GLU A 46 -10.18 5.90 -6.18
CA GLU A 46 -9.97 6.83 -7.31
C GLU A 46 -9.41 8.18 -6.87
N GLU A 47 -9.84 8.68 -5.70
CA GLU A 47 -9.34 9.94 -5.13
C GLU A 47 -7.88 9.92 -4.68
N LEU A 48 -7.31 8.74 -4.42
CA LEU A 48 -5.89 8.58 -4.11
C LEU A 48 -5.05 8.38 -5.38
N LEU A 49 -5.66 8.07 -6.53
CA LEU A 49 -4.92 7.87 -7.76
C LEU A 49 -4.22 9.14 -8.24
N TYR A 50 -3.21 8.88 -9.08
CA TYR A 50 -2.65 9.89 -9.95
C TYR A 50 -2.91 9.45 -11.39
N HIS A 51 -3.89 10.07 -12.05
CA HIS A 51 -4.39 9.62 -13.36
C HIS A 51 -3.33 9.54 -14.49
N ASN A 52 -2.14 10.10 -14.29
CA ASN A 52 -1.03 10.03 -15.25
C ASN A 52 0.01 8.94 -14.93
N ALA A 53 -0.16 8.18 -13.84
CA ALA A 53 0.76 7.13 -13.43
C ALA A 53 0.14 5.74 -13.57
N ASN A 54 0.87 4.85 -14.24
CA ASN A 54 0.51 3.44 -14.39
C ASN A 54 1.27 2.56 -13.39
N GLU A 55 2.32 3.09 -12.79
CA GLU A 55 3.17 2.38 -11.84
C GLU A 55 3.41 3.23 -10.59
N ALA A 56 3.73 2.57 -9.48
CA ALA A 56 4.18 3.23 -8.26
C ALA A 56 5.25 2.40 -7.56
N THR A 57 6.23 3.09 -6.99
CA THR A 57 7.12 2.50 -5.99
C THR A 57 6.46 2.62 -4.62
N ILE A 58 6.31 1.51 -3.93
CA ILE A 58 5.84 1.47 -2.55
C ILE A 58 7.03 1.20 -1.63
N HIS A 59 7.10 1.96 -0.55
CA HIS A 59 7.98 1.70 0.57
C HIS A 59 7.15 1.42 1.82
N LEU A 60 7.33 0.25 2.43
CA LEU A 60 6.71 -0.14 3.68
C LEU A 60 7.73 -0.06 4.80
N TYR A 61 7.37 0.56 5.92
CA TYR A 61 8.22 0.75 7.09
C TYR A 61 7.58 0.10 8.31
N THR A 62 8.38 -0.62 9.09
CA THR A 62 7.96 -1.22 10.36
C THR A 62 8.52 -0.45 11.56
N ASP A 63 8.00 -0.71 12.76
CA ASP A 63 8.48 -0.08 14.00
C ASP A 63 9.95 -0.38 14.31
N SER A 64 10.47 -1.54 13.89
CA SER A 64 11.91 -1.87 14.03
C SER A 64 12.82 -1.07 13.08
N GLY A 65 12.26 -0.28 12.17
CA GLY A 65 12.99 0.48 11.15
C GLY A 65 13.29 -0.34 9.89
N LYS A 66 12.74 -1.55 9.75
CA LYS A 66 12.86 -2.34 8.51
C LYS A 66 12.11 -1.63 7.38
N LYS A 67 12.75 -1.53 6.23
CA LYS A 67 12.16 -1.02 4.99
C LYS A 67 12.00 -2.13 3.96
N ILE A 68 10.81 -2.24 3.37
CA ILE A 68 10.53 -3.11 2.24
C ILE A 68 10.15 -2.21 1.06
N THR A 69 10.64 -2.51 -0.15
CA THR A 69 10.41 -1.68 -1.33
C THR A 69 10.05 -2.55 -2.52
N ALA A 70 9.00 -2.15 -3.24
CA ALA A 70 8.50 -2.88 -4.39
C ALA A 70 7.79 -1.94 -5.37
N VAL A 71 7.89 -2.22 -6.66
CA VAL A 71 7.21 -1.49 -7.74
C VAL A 71 5.95 -2.25 -8.16
N TYR A 72 4.85 -1.53 -8.32
CA TYR A 72 3.52 -2.08 -8.60
C TYR A 72 2.90 -1.42 -9.83
N ASN A 73 2.12 -2.20 -10.58
CA ASN A 73 1.11 -1.62 -11.46
C ASN A 73 0.00 -1.03 -10.60
N VAL A 74 -0.42 0.19 -10.91
CA VAL A 74 -1.48 0.89 -10.18
C VAL A 74 -2.78 0.81 -10.96
N LYS A 75 -3.86 0.45 -10.26
CA LYS A 75 -5.22 0.48 -10.81
C LYS A 75 -6.19 1.15 -9.85
N ALA A 76 -7.33 1.57 -10.38
CA ALA A 76 -8.45 1.98 -9.54
C ALA A 76 -9.04 0.76 -8.83
N SER A 77 -9.32 0.91 -7.53
CA SER A 77 -10.16 -0.01 -6.77
C SER A 77 -11.63 0.32 -6.99
N ASN A 78 -12.46 -0.71 -7.06
CA ASN A 78 -13.91 -0.57 -7.22
C ASN A 78 -14.65 -0.29 -5.89
N ASN A 79 -13.98 -0.44 -4.72
CA ASN A 79 -14.64 -0.56 -3.41
C ASN A 79 -14.13 0.43 -2.35
N ASP A 80 -13.60 1.60 -2.73
CA ASP A 80 -13.02 2.59 -1.80
C ASP A 80 -11.98 1.98 -0.83
N MET A 81 -11.26 0.96 -1.27
CA MET A 81 -10.30 0.19 -0.48
C MET A 81 -8.90 0.25 -1.12
N ILE A 82 -7.87 0.25 -0.27
CA ILE A 82 -6.49 0.04 -0.71
C ILE A 82 -6.22 -1.46 -0.73
N GLU A 83 -5.72 -1.97 -1.84
CA GLU A 83 -5.43 -3.40 -2.00
C GLU A 83 -4.02 -3.59 -2.52
N ILE A 84 -3.23 -4.41 -1.82
CA ILE A 84 -1.87 -4.77 -2.21
C ILE A 84 -1.84 -6.28 -2.41
N TYR A 85 -1.53 -6.69 -3.63
CA TYR A 85 -1.38 -8.09 -4.01
C TYR A 85 0.09 -8.38 -4.28
N ASP A 86 0.76 -9.12 -3.40
CA ASP A 86 2.19 -9.42 -3.53
C ASP A 86 2.61 -10.54 -2.57
N GLU A 87 3.05 -11.67 -3.12
CA GLU A 87 3.60 -12.79 -2.34
C GLU A 87 4.84 -12.40 -1.52
N ASP A 88 5.81 -11.74 -2.16
CA ASP A 88 7.09 -11.42 -1.53
C ASP A 88 6.92 -10.43 -0.39
N VAL A 89 6.09 -9.39 -0.61
CA VAL A 89 5.78 -8.42 0.45
C VAL A 89 5.00 -9.07 1.57
N THR A 90 3.95 -9.84 1.27
CA THR A 90 3.14 -10.53 2.30
C THR A 90 4.03 -11.41 3.19
N ASN A 91 4.94 -12.18 2.59
CA ASN A 91 5.92 -12.99 3.32
C ASN A 91 6.89 -12.15 4.14
N ALA A 92 7.34 -11.01 3.60
CA ALA A 92 8.30 -10.12 4.26
C ALA A 92 7.71 -9.41 5.49
N ILE A 93 6.41 -9.11 5.49
CA ILE A 93 5.70 -8.43 6.60
C ILE A 93 4.96 -9.40 7.53
N ALA A 94 4.90 -10.69 7.21
CA ALA A 94 4.20 -11.68 8.05
C ALA A 94 4.71 -11.74 9.50
N LYS A 95 5.98 -11.39 9.74
CA LYS A 95 6.61 -11.40 11.07
C LYS A 95 6.52 -10.06 11.80
N GLU A 96 6.29 -8.98 11.07
CA GLU A 96 6.27 -7.61 11.60
C GLU A 96 5.44 -6.74 10.65
N LEU A 97 4.30 -6.26 11.14
CA LEU A 97 3.40 -5.44 10.34
C LEU A 97 4.01 -4.07 10.07
N PRO A 98 3.85 -3.52 8.86
CA PRO A 98 4.25 -2.15 8.59
C PRO A 98 3.30 -1.18 9.30
N VAL A 99 3.86 -0.07 9.76
CA VAL A 99 3.15 1.04 10.41
C VAL A 99 3.01 2.24 9.48
N GLU A 100 3.80 2.30 8.41
CA GLU A 100 3.82 3.39 7.46
C GLU A 100 4.05 2.88 6.03
N MET A 101 3.42 3.56 5.07
CA MET A 101 3.63 3.35 3.64
C MET A 101 3.84 4.67 2.90
N LEU A 102 4.91 4.74 2.11
CA LEU A 102 5.13 5.78 1.12
C LEU A 102 4.82 5.23 -0.28
N ILE A 103 3.98 5.93 -1.05
CA ILE A 103 3.71 5.63 -2.46
C ILE A 103 4.30 6.74 -3.32
N GLU A 104 5.18 6.40 -4.23
CA GLU A 104 5.76 7.30 -5.23
C GLU A 104 5.24 6.92 -6.61
N PHE A 105 4.37 7.76 -7.19
CA PHE A 105 3.81 7.52 -8.52
C PHE A 105 4.84 7.83 -9.63
N LEU A 106 4.96 6.92 -10.60
CA LEU A 106 5.92 6.98 -11.71
C LEU A 106 5.28 7.46 -13.01
#